data_AF-A0A7C5HPL6-F1
#
_entry.id   AF-A0A7C5HPL6-F1
#
_cell.length_a   1.000
_cell.length_b   1.000
_cell.length_c   1.000
_cell.angle_alpha   90.00
_cell.angle_beta   90.00
_cell.angle_gamma   90.00
#
_symmetry.space_group_name_H-M   'P 1'
#
loop_
_entity.id
_entity.type
_entity.pdbx_description
1 polymer ?
#
loop_
_entity_poly.entity_id
_entity_poly.type
_entity_poly.pdbx_seq_one_letter_code
_entity_poly.pdbx_strand_id
1 'polypeptide(L)'
;MESVLNIIKAKEKFPCKLNKFEGETLKQHFILDENSINKQEDKKDISYKYYQEIEGVKYILIEEYMFRDRETILDIKRAIGVNYYLNKDSKNI
;
A
#
# COMPACT_ATOMS: atom_id res chain seq x y z
N MET A 1 16.81 -5.92 -3.10
CA MET A 1 16.49 -5.35 -4.44
C MET A 1 15.96 -6.43 -5.38
N GLU A 2 16.62 -7.60 -5.48
CA GLU A 2 16.15 -8.75 -6.27
C GLU A 2 14.76 -9.27 -5.83
N SER A 3 14.48 -9.29 -4.52
CA SER A 3 13.18 -9.68 -3.96
C SER A 3 12.01 -8.78 -4.40
N VAL A 4 12.22 -7.45 -4.48
CA VAL A 4 11.19 -6.47 -4.85
C VAL A 4 10.78 -6.63 -6.30
N LEU A 5 11.76 -6.70 -7.21
CA LEU A 5 11.49 -6.88 -8.63
C LEU A 5 10.78 -8.21 -8.91
N ASN A 6 11.16 -9.28 -8.22
CA ASN A 6 10.50 -10.58 -8.38
C ASN A 6 9.04 -10.55 -7.96
N ILE A 7 8.72 -9.90 -6.82
CA ILE A 7 7.32 -9.73 -6.37
C ILE A 7 6.52 -8.94 -7.42
N ILE A 8 7.07 -7.86 -7.95
CA ILE A 8 6.37 -7.00 -8.92
C ILE A 8 6.19 -7.71 -10.26
N LYS A 9 7.23 -8.34 -10.79
CA LYS A 9 7.20 -9.08 -12.07
C LYS A 9 6.27 -10.29 -12.03
N ALA A 10 6.07 -10.88 -10.86
CA ALA A 10 5.09 -11.95 -10.67
C ALA A 10 3.63 -11.47 -10.72
N LYS A 11 3.35 -10.15 -10.71
CA LYS A 11 1.98 -9.63 -10.80
C LYS A 11 1.60 -9.35 -12.24
N GLU A 12 0.65 -10.13 -12.74
CA GLU A 12 0.13 -10.00 -14.10
C GLU A 12 -0.84 -8.82 -14.28
N LYS A 13 -1.48 -8.37 -13.20
CA LYS A 13 -2.54 -7.34 -13.23
C LYS A 13 -2.37 -6.33 -12.10
N PHE A 14 -2.80 -5.10 -12.40
CA PHE A 14 -2.85 -3.99 -11.46
C PHE A 14 -4.22 -3.28 -11.58
N PRO A 15 -4.83 -2.82 -10.48
CA PRO A 15 -4.40 -3.05 -9.11
C PRO A 15 -4.58 -4.53 -8.69
N CYS A 16 -3.73 -5.00 -7.77
CA CYS A 16 -3.87 -6.35 -7.20
C CYS A 16 -3.68 -6.35 -5.67
N LYS A 17 -4.28 -7.33 -5.00
CA LYS A 17 -4.07 -7.59 -3.58
C LYS A 17 -2.78 -8.40 -3.40
N LEU A 18 -1.97 -8.00 -2.44
CA LEU A 18 -0.77 -8.71 -2.02
C LEU A 18 -1.07 -9.57 -0.79
N ASN A 19 -0.32 -10.65 -0.65
CA ASN A 19 -0.27 -11.31 0.65
C ASN A 19 0.56 -10.45 1.63
N LYS A 20 0.45 -10.75 2.93
CA LYS A 20 1.11 -9.97 3.98
C LYS A 20 2.63 -9.90 3.78
N PHE A 21 3.27 -11.02 3.44
CA PHE A 21 4.71 -11.08 3.25
C PHE A 21 5.19 -10.19 2.09
N GLU A 22 4.48 -10.24 0.96
CA GLU A 22 4.77 -9.39 -0.21
C GLU A 22 4.60 -7.91 0.14
N GLY A 23 3.50 -7.55 0.82
CA GLY A 23 3.23 -6.18 1.23
C GLY A 23 4.31 -5.61 2.16
N GLU A 24 4.67 -6.34 3.21
CA GLU A 24 5.74 -5.94 4.14
C GLU A 24 7.10 -5.82 3.43
N THR A 25 7.41 -6.75 2.53
CA THR A 25 8.67 -6.73 1.77
C THR A 25 8.74 -5.48 0.88
N LEU A 26 7.67 -5.14 0.16
CA LEU A 26 7.64 -3.92 -0.66
C LEU A 26 7.69 -2.66 0.21
N LYS A 27 6.96 -2.63 1.33
CA LYS A 27 6.91 -1.49 2.26
C LYS A 27 8.31 -1.09 2.75
N GLN A 28 9.19 -2.05 3.02
CA GLN A 28 10.57 -1.78 3.44
C GLN A 28 11.42 -1.03 2.40
N HIS A 29 11.00 -1.04 1.13
CA HIS A 29 11.74 -0.45 0.02
C HIS A 29 11.04 0.74 -0.63
N PHE A 30 9.77 0.98 -0.32
CA PHE A 30 8.99 2.08 -0.89
C PHE A 30 9.03 3.29 0.04
N ILE A 31 8.93 4.49 -0.52
CA ILE A 31 8.96 5.75 0.22
C ILE A 31 7.53 6.11 0.63
N LEU A 32 7.29 6.33 1.92
CA LEU A 32 6.00 6.78 2.45
C LEU A 32 5.63 8.16 1.91
N ASP A 33 4.41 8.32 1.44
CA ASP A 33 3.86 9.64 1.10
C ASP A 33 3.23 10.29 2.32
N GLU A 34 4.01 11.12 3.00
CA GLU A 34 3.56 11.87 4.17
C GLU A 34 2.37 12.79 3.86
N ASN A 35 2.23 13.27 2.62
CA ASN A 35 1.08 14.09 2.23
C ASN A 35 -0.22 13.29 2.18
N SER A 36 -0.14 11.97 1.95
CA SER A 36 -1.30 11.09 1.96
C SER A 36 -1.81 10.81 3.37
N ILE A 37 -0.97 10.98 4.39
CA ILE A 37 -1.30 10.80 5.82
C ILE A 37 -2.19 11.94 6.29
N ASN A 38 -1.79 13.17 5.99
CA ASN A 38 -2.45 14.39 6.47
C ASN A 38 -3.87 14.60 5.88
N LYS A 39 -4.25 13.86 4.84
CA LYS A 39 -5.59 13.94 4.21
C LYS A 39 -6.61 12.96 4.78
N GLN A 40 -6.29 12.26 5.87
CA GLN A 40 -7.13 11.20 6.43
C GLN A 40 -7.97 11.64 7.64
N GLU A 41 -7.91 12.92 8.00
CA GLU A 41 -8.57 13.47 9.19
C GLU A 41 -10.09 13.26 9.24
N ASP A 42 -10.75 12.89 8.13
CA ASP A 42 -12.20 12.71 8.03
C ASP A 42 -12.68 11.31 7.52
N LYS A 43 -11.80 10.32 7.41
CA LYS A 43 -12.14 9.04 6.74
C LYS A 43 -12.40 7.90 7.71
N LYS A 44 -13.40 7.08 7.38
CA LYS A 44 -13.73 5.81 8.06
C LYS A 44 -12.64 4.74 7.97
N ASP A 45 -11.60 5.00 7.18
CA ASP A 45 -10.54 4.06 6.85
C ASP A 45 -9.17 4.73 7.04
N ILE A 46 -8.24 4.02 7.67
CA ILE A 46 -6.84 4.42 7.77
C ILE A 46 -6.06 3.66 6.69
N SER A 47 -5.36 4.39 5.84
CA SER A 47 -4.49 3.78 4.83
C SER A 47 -3.16 4.49 4.75
N TYR A 48 -2.11 3.86 4.23
CA TYR A 48 -0.86 4.54 3.93
C TYR A 48 -0.46 4.25 2.50
N LYS A 49 0.03 5.27 1.80
CA LYS A 49 0.53 5.13 0.44
C LYS A 49 2.04 5.24 0.45
N TYR A 50 2.67 4.33 -0.28
CA TYR A 50 4.09 4.32 -0.50
C TYR A 50 4.36 4.29 -2.00
N TYR A 51 5.43 4.94 -2.43
CA TYR A 51 5.81 5.04 -3.83
C TYR A 51 7.21 4.49 -4.06
N GLN A 52 7.38 3.86 -5.22
CA GLN A 52 8.70 3.50 -5.71
C GLN A 52 8.70 3.54 -7.24
N GLU A 53 9.72 4.15 -7.82
CA GLU A 53 9.95 4.13 -9.26
C GLU A 53 10.94 3.03 -9.60
N ILE A 54 10.55 2.13 -10.51
CA ILE A 54 11.38 1.02 -10.97
C ILE A 54 11.25 0.96 -12.48
N GLU A 55 12.38 1.04 -13.19
CA GLU A 55 12.43 0.97 -14.66
C GLU A 55 11.49 2.02 -15.33
N GLY A 56 11.38 3.22 -14.75
CA GLY A 56 10.52 4.31 -15.25
C GLY A 56 9.02 4.12 -14.98
N VAL A 57 8.63 3.06 -14.26
CA VAL A 57 7.25 2.81 -13.85
C VAL A 57 7.09 3.18 -12.38
N LYS A 58 6.12 4.06 -12.09
CA LYS A 58 5.78 4.44 -10.72
C LYS A 58 4.82 3.42 -10.12
N TYR A 59 5.29 2.68 -9.13
CA TYR A 59 4.48 1.77 -8.33
C TYR A 59 3.94 2.46 -7.09
N ILE A 60 2.74 2.05 -6.69
CA ILE A 60 2.02 2.57 -5.52
C ILE A 60 1.63 1.38 -4.66
N LEU A 61 2.21 1.28 -3.46
CA LEU A 61 1.77 0.34 -2.44
C LEU A 61 0.77 1.04 -1.52
N ILE A 62 -0.36 0.40 -1.29
CA ILE A 62 -1.39 0.85 -0.35
C ILE A 62 -1.44 -0.15 0.80
N GLU A 63 -1.24 0.34 2.01
CA GLU A 63 -1.42 -0.38 3.27
C GLU A 63 -2.73 0.08 3.90
N GLU A 64 -3.74 -0.78 3.97
CA GLU A 64 -5.08 -0.44 4.48
C GLU A 64 -5.34 -1.17 5.80
N TYR A 65 -5.62 -0.43 6.86
CA TYR A 65 -5.94 -0.99 8.17
C TYR A 65 -7.42 -1.30 8.26
N MET A 66 -7.73 -2.53 8.67
CA MET A 66 -9.10 -2.99 8.86
C MET A 66 -9.53 -2.79 10.31
N PHE A 67 -10.75 -2.31 10.49
CA PHE A 67 -11.39 -2.11 11.78
C PHE A 67 -12.68 -2.92 11.86
N ARG A 68 -13.22 -3.07 13.08
CA ARG A 68 -14.54 -3.69 13.26
C ARG A 68 -15.63 -2.68 12.88
N ASP A 69 -16.74 -3.14 12.31
CA ASP A 69 -17.85 -2.31 11.82
C ASP A 69 -18.48 -1.34 12.83
N ARG A 70 -18.17 -1.46 14.13
CA ARG A 70 -18.65 -0.58 15.21
C ARG A 70 -17.53 0.13 15.97
N GLU A 71 -16.31 0.07 15.47
CA GLU A 71 -15.20 0.79 16.06
C GLU A 71 -15.39 2.29 15.77
N THR A 72 -15.63 3.07 16.82
CA THR A 72 -15.81 4.52 16.73
C THR A 72 -14.49 5.28 16.78
N ILE A 73 -13.40 4.60 17.12
CA ILE A 73 -12.06 5.17 17.26
C ILE A 73 -11.12 4.43 16.30
N LEU A 74 -10.73 5.11 15.23
CA LEU A 74 -9.75 4.59 14.28
C LEU A 74 -8.34 4.87 14.80
N ASP A 75 -7.74 3.87 15.44
CA ASP A 75 -6.35 3.87 15.90
C ASP A 75 -5.69 2.61 15.35
N ILE A 76 -4.55 2.73 14.66
CA ILE A 76 -3.80 1.60 14.11
C ILE A 76 -3.55 0.49 15.14
N LYS A 77 -3.35 0.85 16.43
CA LYS A 77 -3.19 -0.13 17.52
C LYS A 77 -4.42 -1.01 17.74
N ARG A 78 -5.59 -0.57 17.28
CA ARG A 78 -6.87 -1.28 17.35
C ARG A 78 -7.25 -1.96 16.03
N ALA A 79 -6.43 -1.83 15.00
CA ALA A 79 -6.68 -2.50 13.73
C ALA A 79 -6.69 -4.03 13.92
N ILE A 80 -7.69 -4.69 13.34
CA ILE A 80 -7.83 -6.16 13.38
C ILE A 80 -7.03 -6.84 12.28
N GLY A 81 -6.51 -6.08 11.33
CA GLY A 81 -5.67 -6.59 10.27
C GLY A 81 -5.22 -5.48 9.33
N VAL A 82 -4.41 -5.88 8.36
CA VAL A 82 -3.89 -5.00 7.32
C VAL A 82 -4.02 -5.68 5.97
N ASN A 83 -4.54 -4.96 5.00
CA ASN A 83 -4.52 -5.34 3.60
C ASN A 83 -3.41 -4.59 2.88
N TYR A 84 -2.77 -5.26 1.93
CA TYR A 84 -1.80 -4.64 1.04
C TYR A 84 -2.30 -4.72 -0.40
N TYR A 85 -2.25 -3.59 -1.10
CA TYR A 85 -2.59 -3.51 -2.52
C TYR A 85 -1.46 -2.86 -3.28
N LEU A 86 -1.16 -3.39 -4.46
CA LEU A 86 -0.17 -2.82 -5.37
C LEU A 86 -0.86 -2.29 -6.61
N ASN A 87 -0.54 -1.05 -6.95
CA ASN A 87 -0.94 -0.42 -8.19
C ASN A 87 0.30 0.09 -8.94
N LYS A 88 0.14 0.39 -10.22
CA LYS A 88 1.15 1.10 -11.00
C LYS A 88 0.50 2.23 -11.76
N ASP A 89 1.10 3.41 -11.67
CA ASP A 89 0.75 4.52 -12.52
C ASP A 89 1.52 4.34 -13.83
N SER A 90 0.86 3.73 -14.80
CA SER A 90 1.38 3.68 -16.16
C SER A 90 1.05 5.01 -16.80
N LYS A 91 1.87 6.04 -16.57
CA LYS A 91 1.93 7.14 -17.52
C LYS A 91 2.51 6.58 -18.81
N ASN A 92 1.63 6.02 -19.65
CA ASN A 92 1.93 5.83 -21.05
C ASN A 92 1.23 6.96 -21.81
N ILE A 93 2.09 7.79 -22.41
CA ILE A 93 1.86 8.78 -23.47
C ILE A 93 1.43 10.16 -22.97
#